data_AF-A0A1X7RK51-F1
#
_entry.id   AF-A0A1X7RK51-F1
#
_cell.length_a   1.000
_cell.length_b   1.000
_cell.length_c   1.000
_cell.angle_alpha   90.00
_cell.angle_beta   90.00
_cell.angle_gamma   90.00
#
_symmetry.space_group_name_H-M   'P 1'
#
loop_
_entity.id
_entity.type
_entity.pdbx_description
1 polymer ?
#
loop_
_entity_poly.entity_id
_entity_poly.type
_entity_poly.pdbx_seq_one_letter_code
_entity_poly.pdbx_strand_id
1 'polypeptide(L)'
;MGLVDNRLVILVLRAAQALFASIVLGLTVWIAFWWSHYWNSMSPASVNFLLFCAVWALLALLYLSLAPFLGFLERSKWTKMSLLVVEALTTMFWIAGTVALAIFLSKRVCFGSVCTAARAATAFGSMECLAFMFTTALAAMHLRSGSGGTARVFQRSKGPAIGKV
;
A
#
# COMPACT_ATOMS: atom_id res chain seq x y z
N MET A 1 6.91 -21.05 2.62
CA MET A 1 7.26 -20.36 1.36
C MET A 1 6.31 -20.74 0.22
N GLY A 2 5.96 -22.01 0.02
CA GLY A 2 5.12 -22.43 -1.12
C GLY A 2 3.70 -21.84 -1.29
N LEU A 3 3.09 -21.23 -0.25
CA LEU A 3 1.75 -20.59 -0.40
C LEU A 3 1.83 -19.18 -1.00
N VAL A 4 2.95 -18.47 -0.79
CA VAL A 4 3.14 -17.07 -1.24
C VAL A 4 3.72 -17.01 -2.65
N ASP A 5 4.34 -18.09 -3.11
CA ASP A 5 4.90 -18.24 -4.46
C ASP A 5 3.81 -18.41 -5.54
N ASN A 6 2.57 -18.72 -5.14
CA ASN A 6 1.47 -18.87 -6.08
C ASN A 6 1.00 -17.48 -6.55
N ARG A 7 1.21 -17.17 -7.84
CA ARG A 7 0.81 -15.88 -8.45
C ARG A 7 -0.64 -15.50 -8.17
N LEU A 8 -1.53 -16.49 -8.04
CA LEU A 8 -2.92 -16.29 -7.68
C LEU A 8 -3.09 -15.68 -6.28
N VAL A 9 -2.30 -16.09 -5.29
CA VAL A 9 -2.37 -15.57 -3.92
C VAL A 9 -1.96 -14.10 -3.89
N ILE A 10 -0.92 -13.73 -4.63
CA ILE A 10 -0.48 -12.33 -4.76
C ILE A 10 -1.56 -11.49 -5.45
N LEU A 11 -2.17 -12.00 -6.52
CA LEU A 11 -3.26 -11.30 -7.22
C LEU A 11 -4.49 -11.11 -6.34
N VAL A 12 -4.88 -12.11 -5.56
CA VAL A 12 -6.00 -12.02 -4.62
C VAL A 12 -5.71 -10.99 -3.53
N LEU A 13 -4.49 -10.95 -2.98
CA LEU A 13 -4.10 -9.93 -2.01
C LEU A 13 -4.19 -8.52 -2.61
N ARG A 14 -3.72 -8.32 -3.84
CA ARG A 14 -3.82 -7.03 -4.53
C ARG A 14 -5.26 -6.63 -4.82
N ALA A 15 -6.11 -7.59 -5.20
CA ALA A 15 -7.53 -7.36 -5.44
C ALA A 15 -8.26 -6.98 -4.14
N ALA A 16 -7.92 -7.63 -3.01
CA ALA A 16 -8.46 -7.29 -1.70
C ALA A 16 -8.06 -5.86 -1.29
N GLN A 17 -6.79 -5.48 -1.48
CA GLN A 17 -6.31 -4.12 -1.24
C GLN A 17 -7.08 -3.09 -2.10
N ALA A 18 -7.22 -3.36 -3.40
CA ALA A 18 -7.98 -2.49 -4.30
C ALA A 18 -9.44 -2.33 -3.87
N LEU A 19 -10.07 -3.43 -3.45
CA LEU A 19 -11.45 -3.42 -2.97
C LEU A 19 -11.59 -2.53 -1.72
N PHE A 20 -10.77 -2.74 -0.70
CA PHE A 20 -10.83 -1.91 0.51
C PHE A 20 -10.52 -0.43 0.23
N ALA A 21 -9.53 -0.15 -0.62
CA ALA A 21 -9.23 1.22 -1.05
C ALA A 21 -10.43 1.87 -1.75
N SER A 22 -11.11 1.16 -2.64
CA SER A 22 -12.32 1.66 -3.32
C SER A 22 -13.50 1.89 -2.38
N ILE A 23 -13.68 1.03 -1.36
CA ILE A 23 -14.71 1.21 -0.32
C ILE A 23 -14.43 2.50 0.46
N VAL A 24 -13.19 2.72 0.89
CA VAL A 24 -12.79 3.95 1.62
C VAL A 24 -12.96 5.18 0.72
N LEU A 25 -12.61 5.08 -0.56
CA LEU A 25 -12.84 6.16 -1.52
C LEU A 25 -14.33 6.51 -1.62
N GLY A 26 -15.21 5.53 -1.79
CA GLY A 26 -16.65 5.76 -1.86
C GLY A 26 -17.21 6.40 -0.59
N LEU A 27 -16.77 5.93 0.59
CA LEU A 27 -17.20 6.47 1.88
C LEU A 27 -16.71 7.92 2.08
N THR A 28 -15.46 8.22 1.73
CA THR A 28 -14.90 9.57 1.86
C THR A 28 -15.51 10.57 0.88
N VAL A 29 -15.79 10.15 -0.36
CA VAL A 29 -16.54 10.95 -1.35
C VAL A 29 -17.95 11.25 -0.85
N TRP A 30 -18.64 10.26 -0.29
CA TRP A 30 -19.96 10.46 0.30
C TRP A 30 -19.94 11.49 1.44
N ILE A 31 -18.96 11.40 2.34
CA ILE A 31 -18.82 12.36 3.45
C ILE A 31 -18.55 13.78 2.92
N ALA A 32 -17.68 13.93 1.92
CA ALA A 32 -17.37 15.21 1.30
C ALA A 32 -18.61 15.80 0.59
N PHE A 33 -19.35 14.98 -0.15
CA PHE A 33 -20.58 15.39 -0.82
C PHE A 33 -21.64 15.87 0.17
N TRP A 34 -21.79 15.17 1.30
CA TRP A 34 -22.75 15.56 2.34
C TRP A 34 -22.41 16.92 2.97
N TRP A 35 -21.14 17.23 3.21
CA TRP A 35 -20.74 18.53 3.76
C TRP A 35 -21.01 19.68 2.77
N SER A 36 -20.70 19.47 1.50
CA SER A 36 -21.00 20.45 0.44
C SER A 36 -22.51 20.68 0.29
N HIS A 37 -23.33 19.62 0.34
CA HIS A 37 -24.77 19.75 0.14
C HIS A 37 -25.52 20.28 1.36
N TYR A 38 -25.23 19.78 2.56
CA TYR A 38 -26.00 20.12 3.77
C TYR A 38 -25.51 21.41 4.42
N TRP A 39 -24.19 21.63 4.47
CA TRP A 39 -23.58 22.77 5.16
C TRP A 39 -23.09 23.87 4.23
N ASN A 40 -23.07 23.66 2.90
CA ASN A 40 -22.43 24.55 1.93
C ASN A 40 -21.01 24.98 2.37
N SER A 41 -20.31 24.07 3.02
CA SER A 41 -18.98 24.28 3.57
C SER A 41 -18.01 23.25 2.99
N MET A 42 -16.72 23.41 3.27
CA MET A 42 -15.64 22.61 2.67
C MET A 42 -15.67 21.13 3.10
N SER A 43 -14.60 20.49 3.52
CA SER A 43 -14.70 19.19 4.18
C SER A 43 -13.58 19.16 5.20
N PRO A 44 -13.73 18.44 6.32
CA PRO A 44 -12.66 18.37 7.31
C PRO A 44 -11.40 17.80 6.66
N ALA A 45 -10.26 18.41 6.94
CA ALA A 45 -8.99 18.07 6.30
C ALA A 45 -8.59 16.59 6.45
N SER A 46 -9.00 15.93 7.54
CA SER A 46 -8.80 14.51 7.76
C SER A 46 -9.49 13.62 6.71
N VAL A 47 -10.70 13.98 6.29
CA VAL A 47 -11.45 13.27 5.26
C VAL A 47 -10.80 13.48 3.89
N ASN A 48 -10.40 14.72 3.59
CA ASN A 48 -9.72 15.04 2.33
C ASN A 48 -8.37 14.33 2.20
N PHE A 49 -7.62 14.22 3.30
CA PHE A 49 -6.37 13.47 3.32
C PHE A 49 -6.61 11.97 3.09
N LEU A 50 -7.63 11.37 3.73
CA LEU A 50 -7.95 9.96 3.52
C LEU A 50 -8.46 9.68 2.08
N LEU A 51 -9.18 10.63 1.48
CA LEU A 51 -9.58 10.58 0.07
C LEU A 51 -8.35 10.59 -0.85
N PHE A 52 -7.39 11.48 -0.60
CA PHE A 52 -6.12 11.48 -1.31
C PHE A 52 -5.38 10.15 -1.16
N CYS A 53 -5.33 9.59 0.06
CA CYS A 53 -4.70 8.30 0.31
C CYS A 53 -5.35 7.17 -0.50
N ALA A 54 -6.68 7.15 -0.60
CA ALA A 54 -7.40 6.14 -1.36
C ALA A 54 -7.13 6.25 -2.88
N VAL A 55 -7.11 7.47 -3.43
CA VAL A 55 -6.75 7.70 -4.84
C VAL A 55 -5.30 7.29 -5.11
N TRP A 56 -4.37 7.69 -4.23
CA TRP A 56 -2.97 7.30 -4.32
C TRP A 56 -2.81 5.77 -4.27
N ALA A 57 -3.51 5.09 -3.37
CA ALA A 57 -3.45 3.64 -3.26
C ALA A 57 -3.90 2.94 -4.55
N LEU A 58 -4.96 3.44 -5.22
CA LEU A 58 -5.38 2.90 -6.51
C LEU A 58 -4.34 3.11 -7.61
N LEU A 59 -3.70 4.29 -7.66
CA LEU A 59 -2.61 4.57 -8.60
C LEU A 59 -1.38 3.69 -8.32
N ALA A 60 -1.03 3.50 -7.06
CA ALA A 60 0.03 2.59 -6.64
C ALA A 60 -0.32 1.16 -7.08
N LEU A 61 -1.52 0.65 -6.77
CA LEU A 61 -1.95 -0.70 -7.15
C LEU A 61 -1.97 -0.89 -8.67
N LEU A 62 -2.36 0.12 -9.43
CA LEU A 62 -2.27 0.11 -10.89
C LEU A 62 -0.81 -0.02 -11.34
N TYR A 63 0.10 0.80 -10.80
CA TYR A 63 1.54 0.69 -11.08
C TYR A 63 2.09 -0.71 -10.75
N LEU A 64 1.70 -1.26 -9.59
CA LEU A 64 2.13 -2.58 -9.13
C LEU A 64 1.56 -3.74 -9.97
N SER A 65 0.36 -3.58 -10.53
CA SER A 65 -0.28 -4.60 -11.39
C SER A 65 0.25 -4.56 -12.82
N LEU A 66 0.63 -3.38 -13.31
CA LEU A 66 1.23 -3.20 -14.63
C LEU A 66 2.70 -3.68 -14.66
N ALA A 67 3.46 -3.52 -13.58
CA ALA A 67 4.86 -3.93 -13.51
C ALA A 67 5.14 -5.39 -13.97
N PRO A 68 4.39 -6.43 -13.52
CA PRO A 68 4.55 -7.79 -14.02
C PRO A 68 4.00 -8.01 -15.43
N PHE A 69 2.99 -7.24 -15.85
CA PHE A 69 2.37 -7.38 -17.17
C PHE A 69 3.24 -6.83 -18.30
N LEU A 70 3.95 -5.73 -18.06
CA LEU A 70 4.80 -5.10 -19.06
C LEU A 70 6.24 -5.67 -19.12
N GLY A 71 6.56 -6.72 -18.34
CA GLY A 71 7.89 -7.36 -18.38
C GLY A 71 9.06 -6.51 -17.86
N PHE A 72 8.80 -5.33 -17.27
CA PHE A 72 9.85 -4.43 -16.77
C PHE A 72 10.63 -4.95 -15.55
N LEU A 73 10.13 -6.03 -14.91
CA LEU A 73 10.74 -6.63 -13.71
C LEU A 73 12.11 -7.28 -13.97
N GLU A 74 12.45 -7.60 -15.23
CA GLU A 74 13.72 -8.25 -15.59
C GLU A 74 14.87 -7.26 -15.85
N ARG A 75 14.59 -5.95 -15.99
CA ARG A 75 15.59 -5.05 -16.58
C ARG A 75 16.60 -4.45 -15.60
N SER A 76 16.26 -4.26 -14.31
CA SER A 76 17.16 -3.50 -13.41
C SER A 76 16.92 -3.68 -11.90
N LYS A 77 17.95 -3.44 -11.07
CA LYS A 77 17.82 -3.38 -9.60
C LYS A 77 16.98 -2.17 -9.14
N TRP A 78 17.00 -1.10 -9.93
CA TRP A 78 16.29 0.15 -9.66
C TRP A 78 14.77 0.00 -9.65
N THR A 79 14.21 -0.84 -10.51
CA THR A 79 12.76 -1.11 -10.55
C THR A 79 12.27 -1.85 -9.30
N LYS A 80 13.10 -2.72 -8.71
CA LYS A 80 12.78 -3.42 -7.45
C LYS A 80 12.75 -2.47 -6.25
N MET A 81 13.66 -1.48 -6.22
CA MET A 81 13.67 -0.45 -5.18
C MET A 81 12.48 0.50 -5.31
N SER A 82 12.14 0.91 -6.54
CA SER A 82 10.96 1.75 -6.80
C SER A 82 9.68 1.10 -6.28
N LEU A 83 9.54 -0.22 -6.51
CA LEU A 83 8.39 -0.99 -6.03
C LEU A 83 8.25 -0.93 -4.49
N LEU A 84 9.36 -1.17 -3.77
CA LEU A 84 9.37 -1.10 -2.30
C LEU A 84 9.03 0.31 -1.80
N VAL A 85 9.58 1.35 -2.45
CA VAL A 85 9.34 2.74 -2.06
C VAL A 85 7.87 3.09 -2.21
N VAL A 86 7.23 2.70 -3.31
CA VAL A 86 5.80 2.94 -3.53
C VAL A 86 4.94 2.23 -2.48
N GLU A 87 5.25 0.97 -2.13
CA GLU A 87 4.53 0.27 -1.06
C GLU A 87 4.74 0.92 0.32
N ALA A 88 5.97 1.30 0.65
CA ALA A 88 6.29 1.93 1.93
C ALA A 88 5.60 3.30 2.08
N LEU A 89 5.61 4.13 1.03
CA LEU A 89 4.90 5.41 0.99
C LEU A 89 3.39 5.21 1.17
N THR A 90 2.82 4.22 0.49
CA THR A 90 1.39 3.92 0.58
C THR A 90 1.02 3.50 2.00
N THR A 91 1.85 2.67 2.63
CA THR A 91 1.69 2.28 4.04
C THR A 91 1.71 3.50 4.98
N MET A 92 2.66 4.43 4.80
CA MET A 92 2.73 5.66 5.61
C MET A 92 1.48 6.52 5.46
N PHE A 93 0.96 6.67 4.23
CA PHE A 93 -0.26 7.43 3.98
C PHE A 93 -1.49 6.80 4.65
N TRP A 94 -1.64 5.47 4.59
CA TRP A 94 -2.73 4.78 5.28
C TRP A 94 -2.65 4.90 6.81
N ILE A 95 -1.45 4.78 7.39
CA ILE A 95 -1.25 4.99 8.84
C ILE A 95 -1.66 6.41 9.23
N ALA A 96 -1.14 7.41 8.52
CA ALA A 96 -1.45 8.81 8.81
C ALA A 96 -2.96 9.11 8.65
N GLY A 97 -3.60 8.58 7.60
CA GLY A 97 -4.98 8.89 7.26
C GLY A 97 -5.97 8.26 8.23
N THR A 98 -5.73 7.01 8.61
CA THR A 98 -6.58 6.31 9.59
C THR A 98 -6.50 6.95 10.97
N VAL A 99 -5.29 7.32 11.42
CA VAL A 99 -5.10 8.02 12.70
C VAL A 99 -5.73 9.41 12.68
N ALA A 100 -5.58 10.16 11.59
CA ALA A 100 -6.20 11.48 11.46
C ALA A 100 -7.73 11.41 11.56
N LEU A 101 -8.36 10.43 10.91
CA LEU A 101 -9.80 10.24 10.99
C LEU A 101 -10.25 9.75 12.38
N ALA A 102 -9.50 8.85 13.01
CA ALA A 102 -9.78 8.34 14.35
C ALA A 102 -9.74 9.45 15.43
N ILE A 103 -8.74 10.34 15.37
CA ILE A 103 -8.65 11.48 16.29
C ILE A 103 -9.80 12.47 16.07
N PHE A 104 -10.14 12.75 14.81
CA PHE A 104 -11.26 13.62 14.48
C PHE A 104 -12.58 13.09 15.06
N LEU A 105 -12.79 11.77 15.00
CA LEU A 105 -13.98 11.11 15.51
C LEU A 105 -13.98 11.02 17.05
N SER A 106 -12.81 10.86 17.67
CA SER A 106 -12.69 10.78 19.14
C SER A 106 -12.99 12.12 19.83
N LYS A 107 -12.76 13.24 19.15
CA LYS A 107 -12.99 14.58 19.71
C LYS A 107 -14.45 15.06 19.59
N ARG A 108 -15.35 14.29 18.99
CA ARG A 108 -16.72 14.73 18.68
C ARG A 108 -17.74 13.64 18.92
N VAL A 109 -18.83 13.98 19.62
CA VAL A 109 -20.02 13.13 19.65
C VAL A 109 -20.73 13.30 18.31
N CYS A 110 -20.97 12.20 17.61
CA CYS A 110 -21.35 12.23 16.21
C CYS A 110 -22.44 11.16 15.95
N PHE A 111 -23.57 11.60 15.39
CA PHE A 111 -24.77 10.81 15.12
C PHE A 111 -25.22 10.99 13.66
N GLY A 112 -25.88 9.97 13.08
CA GLY A 112 -26.41 9.99 11.72
C GLY A 112 -25.60 9.16 10.72
N SER A 113 -26.08 9.12 9.47
CA SER A 113 -25.52 8.26 8.41
C SER A 113 -24.06 8.58 8.06
N VAL A 114 -23.69 9.87 8.08
CA VAL A 114 -22.32 10.35 7.81
C VAL A 114 -21.33 9.87 8.87
N CYS A 115 -21.79 9.81 10.12
CA CYS A 115 -21.00 9.31 11.24
C CYS A 115 -20.75 7.82 11.14
N THR A 116 -21.78 7.05 10.80
CA THR A 116 -21.64 5.62 10.53
C THR A 116 -20.69 5.40 9.34
N ALA A 117 -20.79 6.21 8.28
CA ALA A 117 -19.87 6.17 7.15
C ALA A 117 -18.42 6.50 7.55
N ALA A 118 -18.20 7.52 8.40
CA ALA A 118 -16.87 7.87 8.90
C ALA A 118 -16.27 6.77 9.80
N ARG A 119 -17.09 6.14 10.65
CA ARG A 119 -16.67 4.96 11.46
C ARG A 119 -16.28 3.80 10.55
N ALA A 120 -17.11 3.50 9.54
CA ALA A 120 -16.82 2.45 8.56
C ALA A 120 -15.53 2.77 7.78
N ALA A 121 -15.33 4.01 7.34
CA ALA A 121 -14.12 4.43 6.64
C ALA A 121 -12.87 4.27 7.51
N THR A 122 -12.98 4.57 8.82
CA THR A 122 -11.88 4.35 9.78
C THR A 122 -11.56 2.85 9.91
N ALA A 123 -12.60 2.01 10.02
CA ALA A 123 -12.44 0.56 10.16
C ALA A 123 -11.81 -0.06 8.91
N PHE A 124 -12.37 0.19 7.72
CA PHE A 124 -11.81 -0.32 6.47
C PHE A 124 -10.42 0.24 6.20
N GLY A 125 -10.18 1.52 6.51
CA GLY A 125 -8.85 2.10 6.40
C GLY A 125 -7.83 1.42 7.31
N SER A 126 -8.22 1.03 8.53
CA SER A 126 -7.32 0.32 9.45
C SER A 126 -6.98 -1.10 8.96
N MET A 127 -7.94 -1.80 8.35
CA MET A 127 -7.70 -3.10 7.71
C MET A 127 -6.74 -2.95 6.53
N GLU A 128 -6.93 -1.91 5.72
CA GLU A 128 -6.08 -1.63 4.57
C GLU A 128 -4.66 -1.24 4.97
N CYS A 129 -4.55 -0.47 6.06
CA CYS A 129 -3.28 -0.13 6.69
C CYS A 129 -2.48 -1.40 7.09
N LEU A 130 -3.14 -2.37 7.72
CA LEU A 130 -2.53 -3.66 8.06
C LEU A 130 -2.16 -4.48 6.82
N ALA A 131 -3.02 -4.48 5.79
CA ALA A 131 -2.74 -5.17 4.54
C ALA A 131 -1.48 -4.63 3.86
N PHE A 132 -1.33 -3.30 3.76
CA PHE A 132 -0.14 -2.66 3.19
C PHE A 132 1.12 -2.84 4.05
N MET A 133 0.99 -2.80 5.37
CA MET A 133 2.11 -3.13 6.26
C MET A 133 2.60 -4.56 6.02
N PHE A 134 1.68 -5.52 5.90
CA PHE A 134 2.01 -6.91 5.65
C PHE A 134 2.72 -7.10 4.30
N THR A 135 2.21 -6.52 3.21
CA THR A 135 2.85 -6.64 1.90
C THR A 135 4.22 -5.98 1.85
N THR A 136 4.35 -4.79 2.47
CA THR A 136 5.63 -4.08 2.57
C THR A 136 6.67 -4.89 3.36
N ALA A 137 6.26 -5.54 4.45
CA ALA A 137 7.14 -6.40 5.25
C ALA A 137 7.62 -7.62 4.44
N LEU A 138 6.73 -8.26 3.68
CA LEU A 138 7.10 -9.34 2.76
C LEU A 138 8.10 -8.86 1.70
N ALA A 139 7.83 -7.73 1.05
CA ALA A 139 8.70 -7.15 0.03
C ALA A 139 10.10 -6.83 0.59
N ALA A 140 10.17 -6.25 1.80
CA ALA A 140 11.43 -5.96 2.49
C ALA A 140 12.23 -7.24 2.81
N MET A 141 11.56 -8.28 3.29
CA MET A 141 12.20 -9.58 3.56
C MET A 141 12.73 -10.23 2.27
N HIS A 142 12.00 -10.17 1.16
CA HIS A 142 12.44 -10.70 -0.12
C HIS A 142 13.72 -10.02 -0.63
N LEU A 143 13.86 -8.70 -0.45
CA LEU A 143 15.07 -7.97 -0.83
C LEU A 143 16.27 -8.36 0.05
N ARG A 144 16.05 -8.52 1.36
CA ARG A 144 17.11 -8.93 2.29
C ARG A 144 17.61 -10.35 2.02
N SER A 145 16.70 -11.29 1.74
CA SER A 145 17.06 -12.68 1.40
C SER A 145 17.73 -12.82 0.03
N GLY A 146 17.33 -12.01 -0.98
CA GLY A 146 17.97 -12.00 -2.30
C GLY A 146 19.42 -11.50 -2.30
N SER A 147 19.81 -10.66 -1.32
CA SER A 147 21.17 -10.12 -1.20
C SER A 147 22.21 -11.16 -0.74
N GLY A 148 21.78 -12.23 -0.06
CA GLY A 148 22.67 -13.32 0.39
C GLY A 148 23.21 -14.23 -0.72
N GLY A 149 22.60 -14.20 -1.92
CA GLY A 149 23.04 -14.98 -3.08
C GLY A 149 24.13 -14.30 -3.92
N THR A 150 24.05 -12.97 -4.07
CA THR A 150 25.00 -12.21 -4.92
C THR A 150 26.39 -12.08 -4.30
N ALA A 151 26.50 -12.07 -2.97
CA ALA A 151 27.81 -12.12 -2.29
C ALA A 151 28.57 -13.43 -2.54
N ARG A 152 27.85 -14.56 -2.76
CA ARG A 152 28.49 -15.84 -3.09
C ARG A 152 28.91 -15.97 -4.56
N VAL A 153 28.24 -15.27 -5.49
CA VAL A 153 28.62 -15.29 -6.91
C VAL A 153 29.86 -14.42 -7.16
N PHE A 154 30.02 -13.29 -6.46
CA PHE A 154 31.23 -12.45 -6.60
C PHE A 154 32.48 -13.09 -5.96
N GLN A 155 32.34 -13.88 -4.90
CA GLN A 155 33.43 -14.71 -4.36
C GLN A 155 33.81 -15.88 -5.27
N ARG A 156 32.84 -16.49 -5.98
CA ARG A 156 33.09 -17.60 -6.92
C ARG A 156 33.74 -17.15 -8.24
N SER A 157 33.79 -15.85 -8.53
CA SER A 157 34.49 -15.29 -9.70
C SER A 157 35.95 -14.87 -9.42
N LYS A 158 36.45 -15.03 -8.19
CA LYS A 158 37.87 -14.77 -7.81
C LYS A 158 38.61 -16.04 -7.38
N GLY A 159 38.64 -17.04 -8.25
CA GLY A 159 39.53 -18.21 -8.15
C GLY A 159 39.05 -19.33 -9.08
N PRO A 160 39.92 -19.97 -9.89
CA PRO A 160 41.34 -20.23 -9.61
C PRO A 160 42.30 -19.59 -10.62
N ALA A 161 43.39 -18.98 -10.12
CA ALA A 161 44.59 -18.78 -10.95
C ALA A 161 45.32 -20.13 -11.02
N ILE A 162 45.40 -20.67 -12.23
CA ILE A 162 46.20 -21.85 -12.58
C ILE A 162 47.69 -21.49 -12.56
N GLY A 163 48.48 -22.30 -11.84
CA GLY A 163 49.74 -22.85 -12.37
C GLY A 163 51.08 -22.25 -11.91
N LYS A 164 52.05 -23.18 -11.83
CA LYS A 164 53.51 -23.11 -11.55
C LYS A 164 53.85 -23.35 -10.08
N VAL A 165 54.51 -24.44 -9.71
CA VAL A 165 55.70 -25.08 -10.32
C VAL A 165 55.65 -26.60 -10.21
#